data_AF-A0AAU2QBS6-F1
#
_entry.id   AF-A0AAU2QBS6-F1
#
_cell.length_a   1.000
_cell.length_b   1.000
_cell.length_c   1.000
_cell.angle_alpha   90.00
_cell.angle_beta   90.00
_cell.angle_gamma   90.00
#
_symmetry.space_group_name_H-M   'P 1'
#
loop_
_entity.id
_entity.type
_entity.pdbx_description
1 polymer ?
#
loop_
_entity_poly.entity_id
_entity_poly.type
_entity_poly.pdbx_seq_one_letter_code
_entity_poly.pdbx_strand_id
1 'polypeptide(L)'
;MTGTAVRPGRPVWVRCCVAAYAIGFLEGTGAHAYFLATDGLSAYNYAPMPVQLLFHALLPLDLLVAVLVMRGRPVAPLPAAAVMLMDLAANWSIQADEVLAHPTAYLRPVGLLPITLFGLFVVATALPLRRSL
;
A
#
# COMPACT_ATOMS: atom_id res chain seq x y z
N MET A 1 0.81 44.90 15.67
CA MET A 1 -0.08 44.06 14.84
C MET A 1 0.79 43.11 14.02
N THR A 2 1.08 41.93 14.56
CA THR A 2 1.87 40.90 13.88
C THR A 2 0.90 40.03 13.08
N GLY A 3 0.89 40.22 11.76
CA GLY A 3 0.11 39.38 10.85
C GLY A 3 0.58 37.93 10.96
N THR A 4 -0.29 37.06 11.47
CA THR A 4 -0.12 35.62 11.37
C THR A 4 -0.20 35.26 9.90
N ALA A 5 0.97 35.13 9.25
CA ALA A 5 1.05 34.55 7.92
C ALA A 5 0.45 33.15 7.99
N VAL A 6 -0.78 33.01 7.50
CA VAL A 6 -1.44 31.72 7.28
C VAL A 6 -0.52 30.98 6.31
N ARG A 7 0.18 29.96 6.81
CA ARG A 7 0.93 29.06 5.93
C ARG A 7 -0.08 28.53 4.92
N PRO A 8 0.12 28.72 3.61
CA PRO A 8 -0.80 28.14 2.64
C PRO A 8 -0.87 26.64 2.92
N GLY A 9 -2.10 26.14 3.13
CA GLY A 9 -2.33 24.72 3.36
C GLY A 9 -1.75 23.91 2.21
N ARG A 10 -1.38 22.65 2.48
CA ARG A 10 -0.90 21.74 1.43
C ARG A 10 -1.89 21.73 0.24
N PRO A 11 -1.39 21.70 -1.01
CA PRO A 11 -2.24 21.62 -2.19
C PRO A 11 -3.27 20.48 -2.08
N VAL A 12 -4.46 20.66 -2.65
CA VAL A 12 -5.54 19.66 -2.57
C VAL A 12 -5.08 18.28 -3.05
N TRP A 13 -4.32 18.22 -4.15
CA TRP A 13 -3.80 16.96 -4.66
C TRP A 13 -2.86 16.26 -3.67
N VAL A 14 -2.01 17.00 -2.92
CA VAL A 14 -1.14 16.43 -1.88
C VAL A 14 -1.98 15.83 -0.77
N ARG A 15 -3.03 16.54 -0.33
CA ARG A 15 -3.96 16.04 0.69
C ARG A 15 -4.69 14.78 0.24
N CYS A 16 -5.15 14.75 -1.00
CA CYS A 16 -5.78 13.57 -1.58
C CYS A 16 -4.82 12.39 -1.68
N CYS A 17 -3.57 12.60 -2.10
CA CYS A 17 -2.58 11.52 -2.15
C CYS A 17 -2.25 10.99 -0.74
N VAL A 18 -2.05 11.88 0.23
CA VAL A 18 -1.83 11.48 1.63
C VAL A 18 -3.00 10.65 2.16
N ALA A 19 -4.23 11.07 1.90
CA ALA A 19 -5.42 10.33 2.31
C ALA A 19 -5.50 8.96 1.62
N ALA A 20 -5.28 8.90 0.30
CA ALA A 20 -5.30 7.66 -0.47
C ALA A 20 -4.24 6.66 0.01
N TYR A 21 -3.00 7.12 0.25
CA TYR A 21 -1.94 6.30 0.84
C TYR A 21 -2.36 5.80 2.22
N ALA A 22 -2.78 6.69 3.11
CA ALA A 22 -3.15 6.30 4.47
C ALA A 22 -4.28 5.25 4.49
N ILE A 23 -5.32 5.44 3.68
CA ILE A 23 -6.44 4.51 3.59
C ILE A 23 -5.97 3.15 3.05
N GLY A 24 -5.26 3.11 1.93
CA GLY A 24 -4.82 1.86 1.33
C GLY A 24 -3.85 1.06 2.22
N PHE A 25 -2.89 1.73 2.86
CA PHE A 25 -1.98 1.05 3.80
C PHE A 25 -2.69 0.62 5.09
N LEU A 26 -3.68 1.36 5.60
CA LEU A 26 -4.48 0.91 6.74
C LEU A 26 -5.38 -0.28 6.38
N GLU A 27 -5.93 -0.30 5.17
CA GLU A 27 -6.66 -1.44 4.63
C GLU A 27 -5.78 -2.69 4.53
N GLY A 28 -4.58 -2.57 3.95
CA GLY A 28 -3.57 -3.64 3.90
C GLY A 28 -3.17 -4.15 5.30
N THR A 29 -2.90 -3.22 6.22
CA THR A 29 -2.65 -3.55 7.64
C THR A 29 -3.81 -4.36 8.23
N GLY A 30 -5.05 -3.94 7.98
CA GLY A 30 -6.25 -4.62 8.45
C GLY A 30 -6.40 -6.02 7.87
N ALA A 31 -6.14 -6.20 6.57
CA ALA A 31 -6.18 -7.48 5.89
C ALA A 31 -5.13 -8.46 6.46
N HIS A 32 -3.87 -8.02 6.60
CA HIS A 32 -2.81 -8.85 7.16
C HIS A 32 -3.05 -9.18 8.65
N ALA A 33 -3.59 -8.24 9.42
CA ALA A 33 -3.97 -8.48 10.80
C ALA A 33 -5.13 -9.49 10.91
N TYR A 34 -6.11 -9.39 10.02
CA TYR A 34 -7.22 -10.33 9.93
C TYR A 34 -6.71 -11.76 9.65
N PHE A 35 -5.89 -11.94 8.61
CA PHE A 35 -5.35 -13.26 8.27
C PHE A 35 -4.46 -13.85 9.37
N LEU A 36 -3.64 -13.02 10.01
CA LEU A 36 -2.82 -13.46 11.14
C LEU A 36 -3.69 -13.86 12.35
N ALA A 37 -4.79 -13.14 12.60
CA ALA A 37 -5.71 -13.46 13.68
C ALA A 37 -6.55 -14.72 13.41
N THR A 38 -6.89 -15.01 12.16
CA THR A 38 -7.69 -16.20 11.79
C THR A 38 -6.85 -17.46 11.68
N ASP A 39 -5.68 -17.37 11.03
CA ASP A 39 -4.91 -18.56 10.61
C ASP A 39 -3.46 -18.57 11.14
N GLY A 40 -3.08 -17.56 11.94
CA GLY A 40 -1.75 -17.47 12.55
C GLY A 40 -0.64 -17.45 11.51
N LEU A 41 0.46 -18.14 11.81
CA LEU A 41 1.60 -18.26 10.88
C LEU A 41 1.27 -19.09 9.62
N SER A 42 0.11 -19.77 9.59
CA SER A 42 -0.31 -20.56 8.43
C SER A 42 -1.11 -19.75 7.40
N ALA A 43 -1.39 -18.47 7.68
CA ALA A 43 -2.17 -17.57 6.84
C ALA A 43 -1.77 -17.57 5.35
N TYR A 44 -0.48 -17.77 5.06
CA TYR A 44 0.06 -17.72 3.70
C TYR A 44 0.67 -19.04 3.23
N ASN A 45 0.28 -20.17 3.81
CA ASN A 45 0.86 -21.50 3.50
C ASN A 45 0.75 -21.91 2.02
N TYR A 46 -0.13 -21.26 1.24
CA TYR A 46 -0.29 -21.44 -0.19
C TYR A 46 0.87 -20.86 -1.02
N ALA A 47 1.70 -19.98 -0.43
CA ALA A 47 2.79 -19.30 -1.12
C ALA A 47 4.16 -19.90 -0.80
N PRO A 48 5.20 -19.73 -1.65
CA PRO A 48 6.58 -20.07 -1.30
C PRO A 48 7.07 -19.31 -0.06
N MET A 49 7.94 -19.91 0.75
CA MET A 49 8.39 -19.37 2.04
C MET A 49 8.83 -17.87 2.00
N PRO A 50 9.63 -17.40 1.01
CA PRO A 50 9.99 -15.98 0.94
C PRO A 50 8.79 -15.03 0.83
N VAL A 51 7.74 -15.44 0.10
CA VAL A 51 6.52 -14.67 -0.06
C VAL A 51 5.69 -14.70 1.22
N GLN A 52 5.67 -15.83 1.94
CA GLN A 52 5.03 -15.91 3.25
C GLN A 52 5.66 -14.93 4.24
N LEU A 53 6.99 -14.89 4.31
CA LEU A 53 7.70 -13.94 5.18
C LEU A 53 7.39 -12.50 4.81
N LEU A 54 7.36 -12.19 3.52
CA LEU A 54 6.98 -10.87 3.04
C LEU A 54 5.56 -10.51 3.49
N PHE A 55 4.57 -11.36 3.24
CA PHE A 55 3.17 -11.08 3.62
C PHE A 55 2.97 -10.92 5.13
N HIS A 56 3.72 -11.64 5.97
CA HIS A 56 3.73 -11.37 7.41
C HIS A 56 4.41 -10.02 7.73
N ALA A 57 5.50 -9.68 7.04
CA ALA A 57 6.20 -8.41 7.22
C ALA A 57 5.40 -7.20 6.73
N LEU A 58 4.46 -7.37 5.79
CA LEU A 58 3.59 -6.30 5.33
C LEU A 58 2.74 -5.70 6.44
N LEU A 59 2.29 -6.49 7.42
CA LEU A 59 1.52 -5.98 8.57
C LEU A 59 2.22 -4.79 9.27
N PRO A 60 3.45 -4.92 9.80
CA PRO A 60 4.13 -3.78 10.41
C PRO A 60 4.61 -2.74 9.40
N LEU A 61 4.93 -3.12 8.16
CA LEU A 61 5.40 -2.18 7.14
C LEU A 61 4.28 -1.23 6.68
N ASP A 62 3.09 -1.75 6.44
CA ASP A 62 1.92 -0.99 6.04
C ASP A 62 1.53 0.00 7.14
N LEU A 63 1.49 -0.46 8.39
CA LEU A 63 1.20 0.39 9.53
C LEU A 63 2.25 1.51 9.66
N LEU A 64 3.54 1.19 9.50
CA LEU A 64 4.61 2.17 9.53
C LEU A 64 4.44 3.21 8.42
N VAL A 65 4.18 2.78 7.19
CA VAL A 65 3.96 3.69 6.05
C VAL A 65 2.76 4.59 6.30
N ALA A 66 1.63 4.03 6.74
CA ALA A 66 0.42 4.79 7.08
C ALA A 66 0.73 5.87 8.12
N VAL A 67 1.44 5.52 9.20
CA VAL A 67 1.84 6.48 10.24
C VAL A 67 2.76 7.56 9.69
N LEU A 68 3.77 7.22 8.88
CA LEU A 68 4.69 8.19 8.29
C LEU A 68 3.98 9.17 7.34
N VAL A 69 3.04 8.66 6.54
CA VAL A 69 2.21 9.45 5.61
C VAL A 69 1.28 10.38 6.38
N MET A 70 0.56 9.88 7.39
CA MET A 70 -0.33 10.69 8.23
C MET A 70 0.42 11.80 8.99
N ARG A 71 1.67 11.52 9.40
CA ARG A 71 2.58 12.52 9.99
C ARG A 71 3.19 13.46 8.96
N GLY A 72 2.88 13.30 7.69
CA GLY A 72 3.36 14.14 6.59
C GLY A 72 4.87 14.10 6.43
N ARG A 73 5.52 12.96 6.70
CA ARG A 73 6.97 12.83 6.62
C ARG A 73 7.42 12.74 5.15
N PRO A 74 8.34 13.59 4.67
CA PRO A 74 8.81 13.55 3.27
C PRO A 74 9.48 12.23 2.87
N VAL A 75 9.97 11.46 3.84
CA VAL A 75 10.56 10.14 3.58
C VAL A 75 9.51 9.09 3.22
N ALA A 76 8.25 9.24 3.64
CA ALA A 76 7.22 8.20 3.56
C ALA A 76 6.90 7.66 2.15
N PRO A 77 6.85 8.49 1.08
CA PRO A 77 6.40 8.00 -0.21
C PRO A 77 7.32 6.98 -0.90
N LEU A 78 8.63 7.00 -0.62
CA LEU A 78 9.57 6.04 -1.23
C LEU A 78 9.48 4.64 -0.61
N PRO A 79 9.49 4.45 0.72
CA PRO A 79 9.15 3.19 1.35
C PRO A 79 7.77 2.68 0.94
N ALA A 80 6.76 3.55 0.84
CA ALA A 80 5.44 3.17 0.34
C ALA A 80 5.50 2.52 -1.05
N ALA A 81 6.23 3.13 -1.99
CA ALA A 81 6.43 2.55 -3.32
C ALA A 81 7.19 1.23 -3.28
N ALA A 82 8.21 1.11 -2.43
CA ALA A 82 8.96 -0.14 -2.27
C ALA A 82 8.07 -1.27 -1.73
N VAL A 83 7.26 -0.99 -0.71
CA VAL A 83 6.29 -1.92 -0.14
C VAL A 83 5.29 -2.37 -1.22
N MET A 84 4.68 -1.43 -1.93
CA MET A 84 3.74 -1.77 -3.01
C MET A 84 4.39 -2.58 -4.14
N LEU A 85 5.63 -2.29 -4.53
CA LEU A 85 6.32 -3.07 -5.57
C LEU A 85 6.55 -4.53 -5.14
N MET A 86 6.99 -4.74 -3.89
CA MET A 86 7.19 -6.08 -3.36
C MET A 86 5.86 -6.84 -3.25
N ASP A 87 4.83 -6.18 -2.73
CA ASP A 87 3.50 -6.76 -2.55
C ASP A 87 2.84 -7.12 -3.89
N LEU A 88 2.92 -6.22 -4.89
CA LEU A 88 2.47 -6.50 -6.25
C LEU A 88 3.23 -7.66 -6.87
N ALA A 89 4.56 -7.69 -6.78
CA ALA A 89 5.36 -8.77 -7.35
C ALA A 89 4.97 -10.13 -6.74
N ALA A 90 4.79 -10.19 -5.43
CA ALA A 90 4.32 -11.39 -4.74
C ALA A 90 2.94 -11.82 -5.21
N ASN A 91 1.94 -10.92 -5.15
CA ASN A 91 0.57 -11.21 -5.54
C ASN A 91 0.43 -11.64 -7.00
N TRP A 92 1.14 -10.98 -7.91
CA TRP A 92 1.16 -11.35 -9.32
C TRP A 92 1.89 -12.68 -9.56
N SER A 93 3.00 -12.94 -8.86
CA SER A 93 3.72 -14.22 -9.01
C SER A 93 2.88 -15.43 -8.58
N ILE A 94 2.08 -15.29 -7.52
CA ILE A 94 1.21 -16.37 -7.03
C ILE A 94 0.03 -16.61 -7.97
N GLN A 95 -0.50 -15.55 -8.59
CA GLN A 95 -1.73 -15.61 -9.38
C GLN A 95 -1.49 -15.65 -10.89
N ALA A 96 -0.24 -15.70 -11.35
CA ALA A 96 0.10 -15.57 -12.78
C ALA A 96 -0.64 -16.57 -13.66
N ASP A 97 -0.61 -17.86 -13.30
CA ASP A 97 -1.22 -18.93 -14.10
C ASP A 97 -2.75 -18.79 -14.15
N GLU A 98 -3.38 -18.47 -13.02
CA GLU A 98 -4.82 -18.27 -12.92
C GLU A 98 -5.30 -17.02 -13.67
N VAL A 99 -4.53 -15.93 -13.63
CA VAL A 99 -4.83 -14.72 -14.41
C VAL A 99 -4.80 -15.01 -15.91
N LEU A 100 -3.83 -15.81 -16.36
CA LEU A 100 -3.72 -16.21 -17.77
C LEU A 100 -4.84 -17.15 -18.19
N ALA A 101 -5.25 -18.08 -17.31
CA ALA A 101 -6.36 -18.99 -17.58
C ALA A 101 -7.72 -18.29 -17.58
N HIS A 102 -7.94 -17.36 -16.65
CA HIS A 102 -9.25 -16.79 -16.32
C HIS A 102 -9.21 -15.26 -16.12
N PRO A 103 -8.82 -14.46 -17.13
CA PRO A 103 -8.52 -13.03 -16.95
C PRO A 103 -9.72 -12.19 -16.47
N THR A 104 -10.95 -12.55 -16.86
CA THR A 104 -12.15 -11.82 -16.45
C THR A 104 -12.49 -12.03 -14.97
N ALA A 105 -12.08 -13.14 -14.36
CA ALA A 105 -12.27 -13.38 -12.92
C ALA A 105 -11.50 -12.37 -12.05
N TYR A 106 -10.46 -11.75 -12.63
CA TYR A 106 -9.60 -10.77 -11.98
C TYR A 106 -10.04 -9.32 -12.18
N LEU A 107 -11.13 -9.07 -12.91
CA LEU A 107 -11.73 -7.73 -13.06
C LEU A 107 -12.69 -7.36 -11.91
N ARG A 108 -12.83 -8.23 -10.90
CA ARG A 108 -13.67 -8.01 -9.74
C ARG A 108 -13.10 -6.88 -8.85
N PRO A 109 -13.94 -6.12 -8.13
CA PRO A 109 -13.50 -4.99 -7.30
C PRO A 109 -12.84 -5.42 -5.97
N VAL A 110 -12.25 -6.62 -5.93
CA VAL A 110 -11.58 -7.22 -4.77
C VAL A 110 -10.37 -8.03 -5.23
N GLY A 111 -9.37 -8.18 -4.37
CA GLY A 111 -8.16 -8.95 -4.71
C GLY A 111 -7.22 -8.19 -5.65
N LEU A 112 -6.77 -8.83 -6.73
CA LEU A 112 -5.62 -8.38 -7.53
C LEU A 112 -5.84 -7.04 -8.27
N LEU A 113 -7.06 -6.71 -8.69
CA LEU A 113 -7.32 -5.46 -9.42
C LEU A 113 -7.16 -4.22 -8.52
N PRO A 114 -7.87 -4.09 -7.38
CA PRO A 114 -7.71 -2.93 -6.49
C PRO A 114 -6.26 -2.70 -6.04
N ILE A 115 -5.56 -3.76 -5.61
CA ILE A 115 -4.17 -3.67 -5.16
C ILE A 115 -3.25 -3.21 -6.30
N THR A 116 -3.49 -3.69 -7.54
CA THR A 116 -2.73 -3.24 -8.73
C THR A 116 -2.96 -1.76 -9.01
N LEU A 117 -4.21 -1.30 -9.02
CA LEU A 117 -4.53 0.11 -9.23
C LEU A 117 -3.92 0.99 -8.14
N PHE A 118 -4.03 0.58 -6.88
CA PHE A 118 -3.44 1.29 -5.75
C PHE A 118 -1.91 1.33 -5.84
N GLY A 119 -1.27 0.20 -6.15
CA GLY A 119 0.18 0.13 -6.27
C GLY A 119 0.71 0.97 -7.43
N LEU A 120 0.04 0.96 -8.59
CA LEU A 120 0.36 1.85 -9.71
C LEU A 120 0.24 3.32 -9.31
N PHE A 121 -0.82 3.69 -8.60
CA PHE A 121 -1.01 5.03 -8.07
C PHE A 121 0.12 5.44 -7.12
N VAL A 122 0.48 4.59 -6.16
CA VAL A 122 1.56 4.85 -5.19
C VAL A 122 2.91 4.99 -5.90
N VAL A 123 3.24 4.10 -6.83
CA VAL A 123 4.52 4.16 -7.57
C VAL A 123 4.60 5.43 -8.42
N ALA A 124 3.53 5.76 -9.15
CA ALA A 124 3.49 6.94 -10.01
C ALA A 124 3.58 8.25 -9.23
N THR A 125 3.02 8.30 -8.02
CA THR A 125 2.94 9.53 -7.22
C THR A 125 4.02 9.65 -6.15
N ALA A 126 4.81 8.61 -5.88
CA ALA A 126 5.79 8.60 -4.79
C ALA A 126 6.81 9.76 -4.87
N LEU A 127 7.44 9.94 -6.03
CA LEU A 127 8.46 10.98 -6.18
C LEU A 127 7.86 12.40 -6.20
N PRO A 128 6.76 12.68 -6.93
CA PRO A 128 6.05 13.96 -6.82
C PRO A 128 5.58 14.29 -5.39
N LEU A 129 5.03 13.30 -4.69
CA LEU A 129 4.53 13.46 -3.33
C LEU A 129 5.66 13.74 -2.35
N ARG A 130 6.79 13.03 -2.44
CA ARG A 130 7.98 13.28 -1.61
C ARG A 130 8.49 14.70 -1.73
N ARG A 131 8.48 15.26 -2.95
CA ARG A 131 8.93 16.64 -3.20
C ARG A 131 7.97 17.70 -2.66
N SER A 132 6.75 17.31 -2.31
CA SER A 132 5.65 18.22 -1.96
C SER A 132 5.18 18.09 -0.50
N LEU A 133 5.74 17.15 0.26
CA LEU A 133 5.47 16.92 1.68
C LEU A 133 6.40 17.72 2.59
#